data_AF-A0A1F9FLY2-F1
#
_entry.id   AF-A0A1F9FLY2-F1
#
_cell.length_a   1.000
_cell.length_b   1.000
_cell.length_c   1.000
_cell.angle_alpha   90.00
_cell.angle_beta   90.00
_cell.angle_gamma   90.00
#
_symmetry.space_group_name_H-M   'P 1'
#
loop_
_entity.id
_entity.type
_entity.pdbx_description
1 polymer ?
#
loop_
_entity_poly.entity_id
_entity_poly.type
_entity_poly.pdbx_seq_one_letter_code
_entity_poly.pdbx_strand_id
1 'polypeptide(L)'
;MTAGPLIVLALTFTTALGDDPTFGEGVRLYQELNYEQAIFRFQQVAVRPSLPPAEKATALLWLGLSYAGAGDLDEAARSFRFALETDRTATLPTETSPSIVKMVDDLRAEVALTPTPPPAPPPPPSPAPPPTPGLAVIGAGVGAAVGVLAIVGGGLLAWLTADQLAKANDPDAFQDDANQARLNANAAATGAVVLIPLGGVLAAAGGVVLAMSWE
;
A
#
# COMPACT_ATOMS: atom_id res chain seq x y z
N MET A 1 -4.10 11.38 60.01
CA MET A 1 -3.54 10.88 58.74
C MET A 1 -4.72 10.45 57.87
N THR A 2 -5.19 11.34 57.00
CA THR A 2 -6.33 11.13 56.11
C THR A 2 -5.83 10.66 54.75
N ALA A 3 -6.09 9.39 54.41
CA ALA A 3 -5.81 8.84 53.09
C ALA A 3 -6.76 9.48 52.07
N GLY A 4 -6.21 10.24 51.12
CA GLY A 4 -6.98 10.83 50.02
C GLY A 4 -7.33 9.78 48.96
N PRO A 5 -8.51 9.84 48.34
CA PRO A 5 -8.90 8.91 47.29
C PRO A 5 -8.05 9.17 46.04
N LEU A 6 -7.24 8.18 45.65
CA LEU A 6 -6.62 8.11 44.33
C LEU A 6 -7.74 7.95 43.31
N ILE A 7 -8.07 9.05 42.63
CA ILE A 7 -8.92 9.03 41.43
C ILE A 7 -8.10 8.35 40.33
N VAL A 8 -8.35 7.06 40.12
CA VAL A 8 -7.87 6.35 38.94
C VAL A 8 -8.73 6.83 37.77
N LEU A 9 -8.20 7.74 36.96
CA LEU A 9 -8.77 8.05 35.66
C LEU A 9 -8.62 6.80 34.78
N ALA A 10 -9.69 6.01 34.71
CA ALA A 10 -9.80 4.97 33.70
C ALA A 10 -10.03 5.67 32.35
N LEU A 11 -8.96 5.93 31.61
CA LEU A 11 -9.04 6.26 30.20
C LEU A 11 -9.54 5.01 29.48
N THR A 12 -10.84 4.96 29.22
CA THR A 12 -11.40 4.02 28.24
C THR A 12 -10.97 4.50 26.87
N PHE A 13 -9.84 3.98 26.39
CA PHE A 13 -9.46 4.11 24.99
C PHE A 13 -10.46 3.30 24.18
N THR A 14 -11.50 3.98 23.67
CA THR A 14 -12.31 3.43 22.59
C THR A 14 -11.37 3.20 21.42
N THR A 15 -11.11 1.92 21.11
CA THR A 15 -10.26 1.56 19.97
C THR A 15 -10.98 2.03 18.72
N ALA A 16 -10.46 3.05 18.03
CA ALA A 16 -11.13 3.66 16.88
C ALA A 16 -11.37 2.63 15.76
N LEU A 17 -10.52 1.61 15.70
CA LEU A 17 -10.67 0.46 14.81
C LEU A 17 -11.95 -0.37 15.07
N GLY A 18 -12.42 -0.44 16.32
CA GLY A 18 -13.61 -1.20 16.70
C GLY A 18 -14.91 -0.59 16.17
N ASP A 19 -14.93 0.74 16.01
CA ASP A 19 -16.06 1.49 15.44
C ASP A 19 -15.97 1.63 13.91
N ASP A 20 -14.88 1.14 13.29
CA ASP A 20 -14.70 1.23 11.85
C ASP A 20 -15.60 0.21 11.12
N PRO A 21 -16.56 0.66 10.29
CA PRO A 21 -17.49 -0.23 9.62
C PRO A 21 -16.78 -1.16 8.60
N THR A 22 -15.68 -0.73 8.00
CA THR A 22 -14.91 -1.53 7.03
C THR A 22 -14.17 -2.65 7.74
N PHE A 23 -13.58 -2.35 8.91
CA PHE A 23 -12.91 -3.35 9.73
C PHE A 23 -13.92 -4.37 10.28
N GLY A 24 -15.06 -3.90 10.82
CA GLY A 24 -16.13 -4.76 11.30
C GLY A 24 -16.71 -5.67 10.20
N GLU A 25 -16.87 -5.16 8.97
CA GLU A 25 -17.28 -5.96 7.82
C GLU A 25 -16.23 -7.04 7.48
N GLY A 26 -14.93 -6.71 7.52
CA GLY A 26 -13.84 -7.66 7.32
C GLY A 26 -13.87 -8.79 8.35
N VAL A 27 -14.08 -8.48 9.63
CA VAL A 27 -14.19 -9.47 10.71
C VAL A 27 -15.40 -10.38 10.49
N ARG A 28 -16.55 -9.82 10.13
CA ARG A 28 -17.74 -10.60 9.79
C ARG A 28 -17.49 -11.56 8.62
N LEU A 29 -16.87 -11.07 7.54
CA LEU A 29 -16.55 -11.89 6.35
C LEU A 29 -15.58 -13.03 6.71
N TYR A 30 -14.58 -12.77 7.55
CA TYR A 30 -13.67 -13.79 8.04
C TYR A 30 -14.41 -14.88 8.83
N GLN A 31 -15.33 -14.50 9.71
CA GLN A 31 -16.15 -15.45 10.49
C GLN A 31 -17.09 -16.28 9.60
N GLU A 32 -17.54 -15.72 8.49
CA GLU A 32 -18.34 -16.41 7.46
C GLU A 32 -17.49 -17.25 6.49
N LEU A 33 -16.18 -17.36 6.71
CA LEU A 33 -15.21 -18.06 5.84
C LEU A 33 -15.09 -17.44 4.43
N ASN A 34 -15.53 -16.20 4.24
CA ASN A 34 -15.41 -15.43 3.01
C ASN A 34 -14.05 -14.72 2.95
N TYR A 35 -12.96 -15.49 2.97
CA TYR A 35 -11.60 -14.99 3.16
C TYR A 35 -11.16 -13.98 2.09
N GLU A 36 -11.46 -14.21 0.82
CA GLU A 36 -11.07 -13.30 -0.27
C GLU A 36 -11.66 -11.89 -0.10
N GLN A 37 -12.92 -11.81 0.33
CA GLN A 37 -13.57 -10.52 0.59
C GLN A 37 -13.03 -9.89 1.87
N ALA A 38 -12.78 -10.69 2.91
CA ALA A 38 -12.16 -10.23 4.15
C ALA A 38 -10.78 -9.61 3.89
N ILE A 39 -9.94 -10.26 3.08
CA ILE A 39 -8.62 -9.75 2.63
C ILE A 39 -8.78 -8.36 2.03
N PHE A 40 -9.71 -8.17 1.09
CA PHE A 40 -9.94 -6.88 0.44
C PHE A 40 -10.36 -5.79 1.45
N ARG A 41 -11.22 -6.12 2.42
CA ARG A 41 -11.62 -5.17 3.48
C ARG A 41 -10.47 -4.80 4.41
N PHE A 42 -9.68 -5.77 4.86
CA PHE A 42 -8.55 -5.50 5.74
C PHE A 42 -7.42 -4.72 5.04
N GLN A 43 -7.15 -4.99 3.77
CA GLN A 43 -6.21 -4.19 2.97
C GLN A 43 -6.62 -2.72 2.92
N GLN A 44 -7.90 -2.42 2.65
CA GLN A 44 -8.41 -1.04 2.63
C GLN A 44 -8.21 -0.30 3.96
N VAL A 45 -8.29 -1.01 5.09
CA VAL A 45 -8.05 -0.43 6.41
C VAL A 45 -6.55 -0.24 6.64
N ALA A 46 -5.72 -1.24 6.32
CA ALA A 46 -4.28 -1.22 6.55
C ALA A 46 -3.52 -0.14 5.76
N VAL A 47 -4.02 0.28 4.59
CA VAL A 47 -3.40 1.33 3.78
C VAL A 47 -3.74 2.76 4.22
N ARG A 48 -4.63 2.94 5.20
CA ARG A 48 -5.06 4.28 5.63
C ARG A 48 -3.92 5.01 6.35
N PRO A 49 -3.57 6.24 5.92
CA PRO A 49 -2.45 6.96 6.52
C PRO A 49 -2.77 7.54 7.91
N SER A 50 -4.05 7.73 8.23
CA SER A 50 -4.50 8.31 9.50
C SER A 50 -4.61 7.29 10.63
N LEU A 51 -4.41 6.01 10.36
CA LEU A 51 -4.63 4.95 11.34
C LEU A 51 -3.44 4.87 12.32
N PRO A 52 -3.67 4.85 13.64
CA PRO A 52 -2.60 4.65 14.62
C PRO A 52 -1.81 3.37 14.35
N PRO A 53 -0.49 3.31 14.63
CA PRO A 53 0.34 2.13 14.35
C PRO A 53 -0.21 0.84 14.98
N ALA A 54 -0.68 0.87 16.22
CA ALA A 54 -1.25 -0.29 16.90
C ALA A 54 -2.52 -0.83 16.21
N GLU A 55 -3.39 0.08 15.74
CA GLU A 55 -4.60 -0.29 15.01
C GLU A 55 -4.27 -0.82 13.61
N LYS A 56 -3.26 -0.23 12.95
CA LYS A 56 -2.74 -0.73 11.67
C LYS A 56 -2.14 -2.13 11.81
N ALA A 57 -1.36 -2.38 12.86
CA ALA A 57 -0.84 -3.71 13.15
C ALA A 57 -1.97 -4.71 13.39
N THR A 58 -3.03 -4.31 14.11
CA THR A 58 -4.23 -5.14 14.31
C THR A 58 -4.90 -5.49 12.97
N ALA A 59 -5.10 -4.51 12.08
CA ALA A 59 -5.64 -4.76 10.74
C ALA A 59 -4.75 -5.71 9.90
N LEU A 60 -3.42 -5.56 9.99
CA LEU A 60 -2.47 -6.45 9.32
C LEU A 60 -2.48 -7.88 9.90
N LEU A 61 -2.69 -8.04 11.21
CA LEU A 61 -2.88 -9.38 11.82
C LEU A 61 -4.13 -10.06 11.26
N TRP A 62 -5.27 -9.36 11.18
CA TRP A 62 -6.49 -9.90 10.59
C TRP A 62 -6.35 -10.21 9.10
N LEU A 63 -5.59 -9.40 8.36
CA LEU A 63 -5.22 -9.69 6.98
C LEU A 63 -4.41 -10.99 6.89
N GLY A 64 -3.39 -11.17 7.73
CA GLY A 64 -2.61 -12.40 7.79
C GLY A 64 -3.44 -13.63 8.16
N LEU A 65 -4.38 -13.50 9.10
CA LEU A 65 -5.32 -14.56 9.44
C LEU A 65 -6.21 -14.92 8.25
N SER A 66 -6.67 -13.94 7.49
CA SER A 66 -7.51 -14.17 6.30
C SER A 66 -6.74 -14.90 5.20
N TYR A 67 -5.48 -14.54 4.96
CA TYR A 67 -4.60 -15.27 4.05
C TYR A 67 -4.36 -16.72 4.52
N ALA A 68 -4.11 -16.93 5.80
CA ALA A 68 -3.95 -18.26 6.36
C ALA A 68 -5.22 -19.10 6.21
N GLY A 69 -6.41 -18.51 6.43
CA GLY A 69 -7.70 -19.15 6.20
C GLY A 69 -7.94 -19.52 4.75
N ALA A 70 -7.46 -18.71 3.80
CA ALA A 70 -7.48 -19.00 2.37
C ALA A 70 -6.43 -20.04 1.92
N GLY A 71 -5.52 -20.44 2.81
CA GLY A 71 -4.44 -21.40 2.51
C GLY A 71 -3.15 -20.79 1.97
N ASP A 72 -3.07 -19.46 1.88
CA ASP A 72 -1.86 -18.74 1.43
C ASP A 72 -0.96 -18.39 2.63
N LEU A 73 -0.18 -19.37 3.08
CA LEU A 73 0.66 -19.23 4.27
C LEU A 73 1.84 -18.27 4.05
N ASP A 74 2.30 -18.10 2.80
CA ASP A 74 3.42 -17.21 2.47
C ASP A 74 3.00 -15.73 2.56
N GLU A 75 1.82 -15.38 2.04
CA GLU A 75 1.25 -14.03 2.23
C GLU A 75 0.82 -13.79 3.68
N ALA A 76 0.33 -14.82 4.38
CA ALA A 76 0.02 -14.74 5.80
C ALA A 76 1.25 -14.37 6.64
N ALA A 77 2.36 -15.10 6.46
CA ALA A 77 3.61 -14.85 7.16
C ALA A 77 4.17 -13.44 6.90
N ARG A 78 4.09 -12.97 5.65
CA ARG A 78 4.46 -11.59 5.30
C ARG A 78 3.59 -10.56 6.01
N SER A 79 2.27 -10.75 6.00
CA SER A 79 1.33 -9.85 6.68
C SER A 79 1.56 -9.80 8.19
N PHE A 80 1.81 -10.96 8.83
CA PHE A 80 2.14 -11.03 10.25
C PHE A 80 3.47 -10.34 10.57
N ARG A 81 4.50 -10.51 9.74
CA ARG A 81 5.77 -9.81 9.89
C ARG A 81 5.58 -8.29 9.85
N PHE A 82 4.85 -7.78 8.86
CA PHE A 82 4.54 -6.35 8.78
C PHE A 82 3.75 -5.85 9.99
N ALA A 83 2.83 -6.65 10.52
CA ALA A 83 2.12 -6.31 11.75
C ALA A 83 3.08 -6.16 12.93
N LEU A 84 3.99 -7.12 13.13
CA LEU A 84 4.98 -7.13 14.22
C LEU A 84 6.05 -6.04 14.08
N GLU A 85 6.42 -5.67 12.85
CA GLU A 85 7.30 -4.53 12.56
C GLU A 85 6.61 -3.20 12.87
N THR A 86 5.29 -3.11 12.63
CA THR A 86 4.47 -1.93 12.92
C THR A 86 4.23 -1.78 14.43
N ASP A 87 3.85 -2.85 15.10
CA ASP A 87 3.67 -2.92 16.55
C ASP A 87 4.04 -4.31 17.08
N ARG A 88 5.15 -4.39 17.81
CA ARG A 88 5.65 -5.64 18.40
C ARG A 88 4.76 -6.18 19.51
N THR A 89 3.88 -5.35 20.07
CA THR A 89 2.95 -5.72 21.15
C THR A 89 1.62 -6.24 20.63
N ALA A 90 1.42 -6.24 19.30
CA ALA A 90 0.20 -6.73 18.69
C ALA A 90 -0.05 -8.21 19.06
N THR A 91 -1.27 -8.48 19.52
CA THR A 91 -1.71 -9.80 19.98
C THR A 91 -2.70 -10.42 18.99
N LEU A 92 -2.60 -11.73 18.81
CA LEU A 92 -3.57 -12.49 18.03
C LEU A 92 -4.91 -12.61 18.78
N PRO A 93 -6.04 -12.72 18.06
CA PRO A 93 -7.32 -13.11 18.65
C PRO A 93 -7.22 -14.47 19.37
N THR A 94 -8.00 -14.65 20.44
CA THR A 94 -7.97 -15.87 21.28
C THR A 94 -8.32 -17.16 20.54
N GLU A 95 -9.18 -17.06 19.52
CA GLU A 95 -9.68 -18.20 18.73
C GLU A 95 -8.77 -18.60 17.57
N THR A 96 -7.47 -18.28 17.65
CA THR A 96 -6.51 -18.56 16.58
C THR A 96 -5.96 -19.99 16.69
N SER A 97 -5.83 -20.69 15.57
CA SER A 97 -5.26 -22.05 15.52
C SER A 97 -3.85 -22.10 16.13
N PRO A 98 -3.50 -23.14 16.93
CA PRO A 98 -2.17 -23.28 17.54
C PRO A 98 -1.01 -23.21 16.54
N SER A 99 -1.21 -23.65 15.30
CA SER A 99 -0.19 -23.59 14.25
C SER A 99 0.13 -22.14 13.86
N ILE A 100 -0.87 -21.28 13.80
CA ILE A 100 -0.69 -19.85 13.45
C ILE A 100 -0.08 -19.11 14.64
N VAL A 101 -0.49 -19.44 15.87
CA VAL A 101 0.15 -18.89 17.08
C VAL A 101 1.65 -19.17 17.06
N LYS A 102 2.04 -20.42 16.81
CA LYS A 102 3.46 -20.80 16.69
C LYS A 102 4.18 -20.02 15.59
N MET A 103 3.57 -19.89 14.41
CA MET A 103 4.15 -19.12 13.30
C MET A 103 4.41 -17.66 13.68
N VAL A 104 3.45 -17.01 14.36
CA VAL A 104 3.61 -15.61 14.79
C VAL A 104 4.64 -15.48 15.90
N ASP A 105 4.75 -16.45 16.81
CA ASP A 105 5.78 -16.47 17.84
C ASP A 105 7.19 -16.64 17.24
N ASP A 106 7.35 -17.53 16.25
CA ASP A 106 8.60 -17.71 15.50
C ASP A 106 8.98 -16.41 14.77
N LEU A 107 8.03 -15.75 14.10
CA LEU A 107 8.24 -14.46 13.45
C LEU A 107 8.57 -13.35 14.46
N ARG A 108 7.95 -13.36 15.65
CA ARG A 108 8.26 -12.38 16.70
C ARG A 108 9.70 -12.54 17.19
N ALA A 109 10.19 -13.78 17.31
CA ALA A 109 11.59 -14.04 17.63
C ALA A 109 12.52 -13.54 16.50
N GLU A 110 12.19 -13.78 15.23
CA GLU A 110 12.96 -13.29 14.07
C GLU A 110 13.03 -11.76 14.02
N VAL A 111 11.90 -11.08 14.20
CA VAL A 111 11.81 -9.60 14.21
C VAL A 111 12.56 -9.01 15.41
N ALA A 112 12.59 -9.70 16.56
CA ALA A 112 13.37 -9.27 17.72
C ALA A 112 14.89 -9.38 17.52
N LEU A 113 15.34 -10.34 16.72
CA LEU A 113 16.75 -10.52 16.37
C LEU A 113 17.23 -9.57 15.27
N THR A 114 16.31 -9.05 14.46
CA THR A 114 16.65 -8.09 13.39
C THR A 114 16.88 -6.71 14.01
N PRO A 115 18.13 -6.20 14.06
CA PRO A 115 18.39 -4.88 14.62
C PRO A 115 17.63 -3.84 13.79
N THR A 116 16.95 -2.90 14.48
CA THR A 116 16.33 -1.76 13.81
C THR A 116 17.40 -1.07 12.95
N PRO A 117 17.19 -0.94 11.63
CA PRO A 117 18.17 -0.28 10.78
C PRO A 117 18.44 1.13 11.35
N PRO A 118 19.70 1.58 11.36
CA PRO A 118 20.03 2.93 11.80
C PRO A 118 19.15 3.95 11.07
N PRO A 119 18.72 5.04 11.72
CA PRO A 119 17.99 6.10 11.03
C PRO A 119 18.74 6.49 9.75
N ALA A 120 18.06 6.48 8.62
CA ALA A 120 18.67 6.88 7.36
C ALA A 120 19.31 8.27 7.55
N PRO A 121 20.56 8.48 7.08
CA PRO A 121 21.17 9.80 7.14
C PRO A 121 20.23 10.82 6.46
N PRO A 122 20.14 12.06 7.00
CA PRO A 122 19.27 13.07 6.43
C PRO A 122 19.54 13.19 4.92
N PRO A 123 18.49 13.29 4.08
CA PRO A 123 18.67 13.40 2.65
C PRO A 123 19.60 14.59 2.36
N PRO A 124 20.58 14.45 1.45
CA PRO A 124 21.40 15.59 1.06
C PRO A 124 20.47 16.73 0.61
N PRO A 125 20.82 17.99 0.92
CA PRO A 125 20.00 19.13 0.53
C PRO A 125 19.71 19.04 -0.97
N SER A 126 18.43 19.06 -1.35
CA SER A 126 18.04 19.04 -2.75
C SER A 126 18.75 20.18 -3.48
N PRO A 127 19.40 19.91 -4.64
CA PRO A 127 19.99 20.96 -5.44
C PRO A 127 18.95 22.05 -5.70
N ALA A 128 19.37 23.32 -5.63
CA ALA A 128 18.48 24.43 -5.97
C ALA A 128 17.87 24.18 -7.36
N PRO A 129 16.54 24.35 -7.53
CA PRO A 129 15.91 24.15 -8.84
C PRO A 129 16.62 25.06 -9.86
N PRO A 130 17.00 24.53 -11.04
CA PRO A 130 17.60 25.36 -12.08
C PRO A 130 16.64 26.50 -12.43
N PRO A 131 17.15 27.71 -12.73
CA PRO A 131 16.31 28.83 -13.12
C PRO A 131 15.48 28.41 -14.33
N THR A 132 14.15 28.36 -14.16
CA THR A 132 13.22 28.03 -15.23
C THR A 132 13.45 29.00 -16.37
N PRO A 133 13.90 28.56 -17.58
CA PRO A 133 13.97 29.44 -18.73
C PRO A 133 12.58 30.02 -18.94
N GLY A 134 12.47 31.35 -18.94
CA GLY A 134 11.21 32.03 -19.14
C GLY A 134 10.56 31.50 -20.41
N LEU A 135 9.45 30.76 -20.25
CA LEU A 135 8.58 30.37 -21.35
C LEU A 135 8.02 31.66 -21.95
N ALA A 136 8.71 32.16 -22.97
CA ALA A 136 8.15 33.14 -23.88
C ALA A 136 6.89 32.50 -24.47
N VAL A 137 5.74 32.97 -23.99
CA VAL A 137 4.43 32.66 -24.54
C VAL A 137 4.43 33.19 -25.97
N ILE A 138 4.80 32.35 -26.93
CA ILE A 138 4.56 32.63 -28.34
C ILE A 138 3.07 32.41 -28.55
N GLY A 139 2.29 33.47 -28.33
CA GLY A 139 0.94 33.55 -28.83
C GLY A 139 0.97 33.62 -30.35
N ALA A 140 0.52 32.55 -31.02
CA ALA A 140 -0.06 32.60 -32.35
C ALA A 140 -0.50 31.19 -32.77
N GLY A 141 -1.79 31.02 -33.08
CA GLY A 141 -2.25 29.93 -33.94
C GLY A 141 -3.33 29.04 -33.37
N VAL A 142 -4.57 29.54 -33.39
CA VAL A 142 -5.77 28.70 -33.44
C VAL A 142 -5.68 27.81 -34.69
N GLY A 143 -5.71 26.48 -34.52
CA GLY A 143 -5.71 25.56 -35.66
C GLY A 143 -5.59 24.08 -35.26
N ALA A 144 -6.73 23.43 -35.02
CA ALA A 144 -7.00 22.00 -35.17
C ALA A 144 -5.83 21.01 -34.96
N ALA A 145 -5.62 20.55 -33.72
CA ALA A 145 -4.87 19.32 -33.42
C ALA A 145 -5.32 18.69 -32.10
N VAL A 146 -6.59 18.29 -32.02
CA VAL A 146 -7.07 17.40 -30.97
C VAL A 146 -6.68 15.98 -31.38
N GLY A 147 -5.59 15.42 -30.84
CA GLY A 147 -5.23 14.04 -31.18
C GLY A 147 -4.00 13.39 -30.54
N VAL A 148 -3.04 14.08 -29.94
CA VAL A 148 -1.79 13.40 -29.47
C VAL A 148 -1.21 13.99 -28.18
N LEU A 149 -1.98 13.97 -27.08
CA LEU A 149 -1.44 14.23 -25.72
C LEU A 149 -1.72 13.08 -24.75
N ALA A 150 -1.85 11.85 -25.26
CA ALA A 150 -1.76 10.62 -24.46
C ALA A 150 -0.41 9.89 -24.65
N ILE A 151 0.49 10.38 -25.52
CA ILE A 151 1.76 9.71 -25.82
C ILE A 151 2.92 10.19 -24.93
N VAL A 152 2.86 11.39 -24.33
CA VAL A 152 3.99 11.87 -23.51
C VAL A 152 4.04 11.20 -22.12
N GLY A 153 2.88 10.82 -21.56
CA GLY A 153 2.84 10.01 -20.33
C GLY A 153 3.09 8.51 -20.57
N GLY A 154 2.63 7.96 -21.70
CA GLY A 154 2.84 6.56 -22.06
C GLY A 154 4.24 6.26 -22.60
N GLY A 155 4.86 7.20 -23.31
CA GLY A 155 6.18 7.02 -23.93
C GLY A 155 7.33 6.96 -22.93
N LEU A 156 7.24 7.71 -21.83
CA LEU A 156 8.25 7.67 -20.76
C LEU A 156 8.17 6.38 -19.93
N LEU A 157 6.97 5.83 -19.72
CA LEU A 157 6.79 4.51 -19.12
C LEU A 157 7.18 3.38 -20.09
N ALA A 158 6.90 3.52 -21.40
CA ALA A 158 7.29 2.54 -22.42
C ALA A 158 8.81 2.47 -22.62
N TRP A 159 9.54 3.58 -22.46
CA TRP A 159 11.01 3.57 -22.53
C TRP A 159 11.64 2.90 -21.30
N LEU A 160 11.05 3.08 -20.10
CA LEU A 160 11.51 2.39 -18.88
C LEU A 160 11.20 0.88 -18.87
N THR A 161 10.14 0.44 -19.55
CA THR A 161 9.81 -1.00 -19.64
C THR A 161 10.58 -1.72 -20.74
N ALA A 162 10.99 -1.04 -21.82
CA ALA A 162 11.78 -1.66 -22.89
C ALA A 162 13.18 -2.10 -22.41
N ASP A 163 13.83 -1.31 -21.54
CA ASP A 163 15.16 -1.61 -21.01
C ASP A 163 15.14 -2.78 -19.99
N GLN A 164 14.01 -2.94 -19.27
CA GLN A 164 13.75 -4.06 -18.37
C GLN A 164 13.44 -5.36 -19.14
N LEU A 165 12.77 -5.26 -20.30
CA LEU A 165 12.45 -6.41 -21.14
C LEU A 165 13.70 -7.02 -21.81
N ALA A 166 14.68 -6.19 -22.16
CA ALA A 166 15.96 -6.63 -22.68
C ALA A 166 16.79 -7.41 -21.63
N LYS A 167 16.74 -6.98 -20.36
CA LYS A 167 17.38 -7.69 -19.23
C LYS A 167 16.65 -8.97 -18.81
N ALA A 168 15.32 -9.02 -18.94
CA ALA A 168 14.53 -10.21 -18.61
C ALA A 168 14.70 -11.36 -19.61
N ASN A 169 15.25 -11.08 -20.80
CA ASN A 169 15.50 -12.07 -21.85
C ASN A 169 16.98 -12.44 -21.96
N ASP A 170 17.81 -12.01 -21.01
CA ASP A 170 19.22 -12.38 -20.90
C ASP A 170 19.33 -13.77 -20.24
N PRO A 171 19.78 -14.80 -20.98
CA PRO A 171 19.84 -16.18 -20.46
C PRO A 171 20.86 -16.37 -19.33
N ASP A 172 21.71 -15.37 -19.06
CA ASP A 172 22.71 -15.39 -17.98
C ASP A 172 22.20 -14.74 -16.68
N ALA A 173 20.98 -14.19 -16.65
CA ALA A 173 20.39 -13.62 -15.45
C ALA A 173 20.07 -14.73 -14.43
N PHE A 174 20.84 -14.76 -13.33
CA PHE A 174 20.63 -15.71 -12.23
C PHE A 174 19.27 -15.47 -11.53
N GLN A 175 18.74 -16.53 -10.89
CA GLN A 175 17.41 -16.55 -10.27
C GLN A 175 17.13 -15.41 -9.27
N ASP A 176 18.17 -14.86 -8.64
CA ASP A 176 18.05 -13.75 -7.70
C ASP A 176 17.67 -12.42 -8.40
N ASP A 177 18.21 -12.15 -9.59
CA ASP A 177 17.88 -10.94 -10.36
C ASP A 177 16.46 -11.03 -10.95
N ALA A 178 16.00 -12.24 -11.31
CA ALA A 178 14.64 -12.48 -11.76
C ALA A 178 13.61 -12.22 -10.65
N ASN A 179 13.93 -12.61 -9.40
CA ASN A 179 13.09 -12.32 -8.24
C ASN A 179 13.08 -10.82 -7.90
N GLN A 180 14.22 -10.14 -7.98
CA GLN A 180 14.30 -8.70 -7.73
C GLN A 180 13.60 -7.88 -8.83
N ALA A 181 13.68 -8.31 -10.09
CA ALA A 181 12.93 -7.72 -11.20
C ALA A 181 11.42 -7.91 -11.04
N ARG A 182 10.96 -9.08 -10.56
CA ARG A 182 9.54 -9.33 -10.25
C ARG A 182 9.01 -8.45 -9.11
N LEU A 183 9.80 -8.26 -8.05
CA LEU A 183 9.44 -7.38 -6.94
C LEU A 183 9.32 -5.90 -7.38
N ASN A 184 10.25 -5.43 -8.22
CA ASN A 184 10.20 -4.08 -8.78
C ASN A 184 9.02 -3.89 -9.77
N ALA A 185 8.71 -4.91 -10.57
CA ALA A 185 7.57 -4.88 -11.48
C ALA A 185 6.21 -4.86 -10.75
N ASN A 186 6.07 -5.63 -9.66
CA ASN A 186 4.85 -5.61 -8.83
C ASN A 186 4.68 -4.28 -8.08
N ALA A 187 5.77 -3.67 -7.63
CA ALA A 187 5.74 -2.33 -7.03
C ALA A 187 5.29 -1.26 -8.04
N ALA A 188 5.76 -1.33 -9.29
CA ALA A 188 5.35 -0.43 -10.37
C ALA A 188 3.90 -0.67 -10.83
N ALA A 189 3.46 -1.92 -10.93
CA ALA A 189 2.09 -2.29 -11.30
C ALA A 189 1.05 -1.80 -10.28
N THR A 190 1.39 -1.85 -8.99
CA THR A 190 0.52 -1.34 -7.91
C THR A 190 0.30 0.18 -8.03
N GLY A 191 1.31 0.93 -8.49
CA GLY A 191 1.17 2.36 -8.79
C GLY A 191 0.31 2.65 -10.03
N ALA A 192 0.37 1.78 -11.04
CA ALA A 192 -0.38 1.96 -12.30
C ALA A 192 -1.90 1.70 -12.15
N VAL A 193 -2.32 0.76 -11.30
CA VAL A 193 -3.75 0.42 -11.11
C VAL A 193 -4.54 1.58 -10.48
N VAL A 194 -3.91 2.44 -9.68
CA VAL A 194 -4.56 3.62 -9.06
C VAL A 194 -4.71 4.77 -10.07
N LEU A 195 -3.85 4.86 -11.09
CA LEU A 195 -3.86 5.95 -12.08
C LEU A 195 -4.77 5.71 -13.29
N ILE A 196 -5.03 4.44 -13.65
CA ILE A 196 -5.92 4.07 -14.76
C ILE A 196 -7.36 4.59 -14.61
N PRO A 197 -8.05 4.49 -13.44
CA PRO A 197 -9.40 5.02 -13.31
C PRO A 197 -9.46 6.56 -13.34
N LEU A 198 -8.41 7.26 -12.89
CA LEU A 198 -8.34 8.73 -12.94
C LEU A 198 -8.13 9.26 -14.37
N GLY A 199 -7.40 8.53 -15.21
CA GLY A 199 -7.24 8.87 -16.63
C GLY A 199 -8.53 8.69 -17.45
N GLY A 200 -9.32 7.65 -17.15
CA GLY A 200 -10.58 7.38 -17.87
C GLY A 200 -11.65 8.47 -17.69
N VAL A 201 -11.74 9.07 -16.51
CA VAL A 201 -12.72 10.14 -16.21
C VAL A 201 -12.38 11.44 -16.95
N LEU A 202 -11.10 11.78 -17.09
CA LEU A 202 -10.67 12.96 -17.85
C LEU A 202 -10.92 12.82 -19.36
N ALA A 203 -10.76 11.62 -19.92
CA ALA A 203 -11.05 11.37 -21.33
C ALA A 203 -12.55 11.50 -21.66
N ALA A 204 -13.43 11.04 -20.77
CA ALA A 204 -14.88 11.18 -20.94
C ALA A 204 -15.35 12.65 -20.83
N ALA A 205 -14.79 13.42 -19.89
CA ALA A 205 -15.12 14.84 -19.74
C ALA A 205 -14.66 15.69 -20.94
N GLY A 206 -13.49 15.38 -21.52
CA GLY A 206 -13.02 16.03 -22.75
C GLY A 206 -13.91 15.76 -23.97
N GLY A 207 -14.48 14.56 -24.09
CA GLY A 207 -15.38 14.19 -25.19
C GLY A 207 -16.70 14.96 -25.21
N VAL A 208 -17.27 15.23 -24.03
CA VAL A 208 -18.57 15.95 -23.91
C VAL A 208 -18.43 17.43 -24.27
N VAL A 209 -17.33 18.08 -23.88
CA VAL A 209 -17.08 19.50 -24.20
C VAL A 209 -16.88 19.70 -25.71
N LEU A 210 -16.26 18.73 -26.39
CA LEU A 210 -16.12 18.76 -27.85
C LEU A 210 -17.43 18.48 -28.59
N ALA A 211 -18.37 17.72 -28.01
CA ALA A 211 -19.67 17.48 -28.66
C ALA A 211 -20.56 18.72 -28.62
N MET A 212 -20.48 19.55 -27.56
CA MET A 212 -21.28 20.77 -27.43
C MET A 212 -20.77 21.96 -28.26
N SER A 213 -19.57 21.89 -28.83
CA SER A 213 -19.00 22.99 -29.63
C SER A 213 -19.37 22.96 -31.11
N TRP A 214 -20.23 22.02 -31.55
CA TRP A 214 -20.68 21.87 -32.94
C TRP A 214 -22.18 22.11 -33.14
N GLU A 215 -22.88 22.60 -32.12
CA GLU A 215 -24.25 23.12 -32.20
C GLU A 215 -24.25 24.66 -32.09
#